data_AF-A0A0C1CA61-F1
#
_entry.id   AF-A0A0C1CA61-F1
#
_cell.length_a   1.000
_cell.length_b   1.000
_cell.length_c   1.000
_cell.angle_alpha   90.00
_cell.angle_beta   90.00
_cell.angle_gamma   90.00
#
_symmetry.space_group_name_H-M   'P 1'
#
loop_
_entity.id
_entity.type
_entity.pdbx_description
1 polymer ?
#
loop_
_entity_poly.entity_id
_entity_poly.type
_entity_poly.pdbx_seq_one_letter_code
_entity_poly.pdbx_strand_id
1 'polypeptide(L)'
;MDFLSYPDCRPGYFEAAQELFNRATKQSVEGKAPQIVTPLLKWTKEEIVKEGYRLKVPFELTSSCYDPTANGQPCQQCDACTLRQDAFLSISEVN
;
A
#
# COMPACT_ATOMS: atom_id res chain seq x y z
N MET A 1 9.18 3.20 7.62
CA MET A 1 7.96 3.73 6.98
C MET A 1 8.40 4.58 5.80
N ASP A 2 8.46 3.97 4.61
CA ASP A 2 9.15 4.52 3.42
C ASP A 2 8.42 5.71 2.79
N PHE A 3 7.16 5.93 3.14
CA PHE A 3 6.33 7.02 2.59
C PHE A 3 6.50 8.36 3.31
N LEU A 4 7.17 8.40 4.47
CA LEU A 4 7.34 9.66 5.22
C LEU A 4 8.18 10.69 4.47
N SER A 5 9.06 10.23 3.59
CA SER A 5 9.95 11.05 2.77
C SER A 5 9.23 11.69 1.56
N TYR A 6 8.10 11.13 1.15
CA TYR A 6 7.37 11.53 -0.05
C TYR A 6 6.18 12.43 0.31
N PRO A 7 6.22 13.73 -0.02
CA PRO A 7 5.16 14.67 0.36
C PRO A 7 3.81 14.34 -0.29
N ASP A 8 3.84 13.65 -1.42
CA ASP A 8 2.69 13.17 -2.20
C ASP A 8 2.01 11.91 -1.62
N CYS A 9 2.57 11.31 -0.57
CA CYS A 9 1.97 10.17 0.13
C CYS A 9 1.33 10.56 1.48
N ARG A 10 1.09 11.85 1.72
CA ARG A 10 0.58 12.38 3.01
C ARG A 10 -0.91 12.73 2.95
N PRO A 11 -1.63 12.74 4.10
CA PRO A 11 -3.05 13.12 4.14
C PRO A 11 -3.37 14.43 3.40
N GLY A 12 -2.59 15.49 3.62
CA GLY A 12 -2.81 16.78 2.97
C GLY A 12 -2.70 16.76 1.44
N TYR A 13 -1.89 15.85 0.87
CA TYR A 13 -1.84 15.66 -0.58
C TYR A 13 -3.17 15.07 -1.08
N PHE A 14 -3.66 14.01 -0.43
CA PHE A 14 -4.92 13.36 -0.81
C PHE A 14 -6.13 14.28 -0.61
N GLU A 15 -6.13 15.11 0.43
CA GLU A 15 -7.15 16.15 0.66
C GLU A 15 -7.18 17.17 -0.49
N ALA A 16 -6.02 17.69 -0.88
CA ALA A 16 -5.91 18.61 -2.02
C ALA A 16 -6.30 17.94 -3.35
N ALA A 17 -5.89 16.69 -3.57
CA ALA A 17 -6.28 15.91 -4.73
C ALA A 17 -7.79 15.64 -4.78
N GLN A 18 -8.43 15.40 -3.63
CA GLN A 18 -9.88 15.24 -3.54
C GLN A 18 -10.60 16.54 -3.93
N GLU A 19 -10.13 17.70 -3.47
CA GLU A 19 -10.68 19.00 -3.88
C GLU A 19 -10.58 19.24 -5.39
N LEU A 20 -9.48 18.81 -6.00
CA LEU A 20 -9.34 18.82 -7.46
C LEU A 20 -10.37 17.89 -8.12
N PHE A 21 -10.49 16.65 -7.66
CA PHE A 21 -11.45 15.68 -8.22
C PHE A 21 -12.90 16.09 -8.00
N ASN A 22 -13.22 16.86 -6.96
CA ASN A 22 -14.55 17.44 -6.78
C ASN A 22 -14.95 18.41 -7.91
N ARG A 23 -14.00 18.88 -8.73
CA ARG A 23 -14.22 19.92 -9.75
C ARG A 23 -13.79 19.52 -11.16
N ALA A 24 -12.81 18.65 -11.30
CA ALA A 24 -12.07 18.45 -12.55
C ALA A 24 -12.66 17.37 -13.47
N THR A 25 -13.71 16.66 -13.07
CA THR A 25 -14.29 15.58 -13.89
C THR A 25 -15.74 15.87 -14.28
N LYS A 26 -16.18 15.34 -15.44
CA LYS A 26 -17.59 15.39 -15.86
C LYS A 26 -18.51 14.79 -14.79
N GLN A 27 -18.10 13.67 -14.19
CA GLN A 27 -18.87 13.02 -13.12
C GLN A 27 -19.05 13.95 -11.92
N SER A 28 -18.05 14.78 -11.61
CA SER A 28 -18.12 15.75 -10.52
C SER A 28 -19.11 16.87 -10.81
N VAL A 29 -19.15 17.36 -12.05
CA VAL A 29 -20.16 18.35 -12.50
C VAL A 29 -21.58 17.76 -12.41
N GLU A 30 -21.73 16.45 -12.61
CA GLU A 30 -23.00 15.72 -12.48
C GLU A 30 -23.32 15.31 -11.03
N GLY A 31 -22.57 15.80 -10.03
CA GLY A 31 -22.78 15.53 -8.61
C GLY A 31 -22.32 14.15 -8.14
N LYS A 32 -21.50 13.46 -8.93
CA LYS A 32 -20.99 12.10 -8.67
C LYS A 32 -19.45 12.09 -8.67
N ALA A 33 -18.84 13.03 -7.96
CA ALA A 33 -17.39 13.12 -7.87
C ALA A 33 -16.79 11.79 -7.33
N PRO A 34 -15.69 11.29 -7.90
CA PRO A 34 -15.01 10.12 -7.38
C PRO A 34 -14.40 10.42 -6.00
N GLN A 35 -14.40 9.42 -5.13
CA GLN A 35 -13.78 9.50 -3.81
C GLN A 35 -12.41 8.83 -3.81
N ILE A 36 -11.41 9.55 -3.31
CA ILE A 36 -10.09 9.02 -2.98
C ILE A 36 -10.19 8.34 -1.63
N VAL A 37 -9.92 7.04 -1.62
CA VAL A 37 -9.86 6.22 -0.39
C VAL A 37 -8.45 5.70 -0.22
N THR A 38 -7.86 5.94 0.94
CA THR A 38 -6.49 5.53 1.29
C THR A 38 -6.52 4.57 2.49
N PRO A 39 -7.11 3.36 2.33
CA PRO A 39 -7.43 2.46 3.45
C PRO A 39 -6.20 2.02 4.25
N LEU A 40 -5.03 2.00 3.62
CA LEU A 40 -3.78 1.52 4.20
C LEU A 40 -2.87 2.67 4.69
N LEU A 41 -3.29 3.93 4.58
CA LEU A 41 -2.40 5.10 4.78
C LEU A 41 -1.71 5.14 6.16
N LYS A 42 -2.43 4.69 7.18
CA LYS A 42 -1.95 4.68 8.57
C LYS A 42 -1.46 3.30 9.01
N TRP A 43 -1.53 2.31 8.13
CA TRP A 43 -1.24 0.94 8.50
C TRP A 43 0.26 0.65 8.43
N THR A 44 0.72 -0.14 9.39
CA THR A 44 2.05 -0.74 9.32
C THR A 44 2.07 -1.90 8.32
N LYS A 45 3.26 -2.40 7.98
CA LYS A 45 3.38 -3.53 7.05
C LYS A 45 2.79 -4.80 7.67
N GLU A 46 2.91 -4.96 8.98
CA GLU A 46 2.30 -6.03 9.79
C GLU A 46 0.77 -5.99 9.70
N GLU A 47 0.16 -4.82 9.88
CA GLU A 47 -1.29 -4.64 9.77
C GLU A 47 -1.79 -4.99 8.36
N ILE A 48 -1.06 -4.56 7.33
CA ILE A 48 -1.36 -4.90 5.93
C ILE A 48 -1.29 -6.41 5.69
N VAL A 49 -0.24 -7.08 6.19
CA VAL A 49 -0.09 -8.53 6.01
C VAL A 49 -1.19 -9.27 6.78
N LYS A 50 -1.48 -8.89 8.03
CA LYS A 50 -2.57 -9.46 8.85
C LYS A 50 -3.93 -9.35 8.15
N GLU A 51 -4.21 -8.20 7.55
CA GLU A 51 -5.44 -8.02 6.78
C GLU A 51 -5.46 -8.90 5.52
N GLY A 52 -4.33 -9.06 4.83
CA GLY A 52 -4.24 -9.97 3.69
C GLY A 52 -4.53 -11.42 4.08
N TYR A 53 -4.09 -11.88 5.25
CA TYR A 53 -4.49 -13.19 5.79
C TYR A 53 -6.00 -13.27 6.05
N ARG A 54 -6.59 -12.24 6.69
CA ARG A 54 -8.04 -12.17 6.94
C ARG A 54 -8.85 -12.26 5.65
N LEU A 55 -8.37 -11.60 4.59
CA LEU A 55 -8.97 -11.57 3.25
C LEU A 55 -8.60 -12.78 2.38
N LYS A 56 -7.75 -13.70 2.86
CA LYS A 56 -7.24 -14.87 2.12
C LYS A 56 -6.54 -14.49 0.81
N VAL A 57 -5.70 -13.45 0.85
CA VAL A 57 -4.91 -13.01 -0.30
C VAL A 57 -3.87 -14.08 -0.66
N PRO A 58 -3.74 -14.47 -1.95
CA PRO A 58 -2.67 -15.35 -2.41
C PRO A 58 -1.35 -14.56 -2.51
N PHE A 59 -0.63 -14.47 -1.38
CA PHE A 59 0.60 -13.65 -1.27
C PHE A 59 1.70 -14.08 -2.24
N GLU A 60 1.73 -15.35 -2.64
CA GLU A 60 2.63 -15.93 -3.64
C GLU A 60 2.48 -15.32 -5.03
N LEU A 61 1.31 -14.73 -5.33
CA LEU A 61 1.05 -14.02 -6.58
C LEU A 61 1.43 -12.54 -6.52
N THR A 62 1.94 -12.06 -5.38
CA THR A 62 2.29 -10.65 -5.17
C THR A 62 3.80 -10.45 -5.11
N SER A 63 4.27 -9.30 -5.58
CA SER A 63 5.68 -8.91 -5.47
C SER A 63 5.82 -7.57 -4.75
N SER A 64 6.89 -7.45 -3.96
CA SER A 64 7.31 -6.17 -3.37
C SER A 64 8.80 -5.89 -3.60
N CYS A 65 9.54 -6.86 -4.15
CA CYS A 65 10.97 -6.75 -4.36
C CYS A 65 11.27 -5.70 -5.43
N TYR A 66 12.27 -4.84 -5.18
CA TYR A 66 12.71 -3.83 -6.15
C TYR A 66 13.56 -4.42 -7.28
N ASP A 67 14.23 -5.55 -7.05
CA ASP A 67 15.14 -6.17 -8.00
C ASP A 67 15.00 -7.71 -7.98
N PRO A 68 13.85 -8.25 -8.42
CA PRO A 68 13.65 -9.69 -8.43
C PRO A 68 14.61 -10.39 -9.41
N THR A 69 14.97 -11.63 -9.11
CA THR A 69 15.76 -12.48 -10.02
C THR A 69 15.05 -12.68 -11.36
N ALA A 70 15.77 -13.17 -12.38
CA ALA A 70 15.19 -13.48 -13.69
C ALA A 70 13.97 -14.43 -13.64
N ASN A 71 13.87 -15.26 -12.60
CA ASN A 71 12.76 -16.19 -12.38
C ASN A 71 11.65 -15.60 -11.47
N GLY A 72 11.69 -14.29 -11.20
CA GLY A 72 10.70 -13.59 -10.38
C GLY A 72 10.85 -13.75 -8.87
N GLN A 73 11.88 -14.47 -8.39
CA GLN A 73 12.13 -14.62 -6.95
C GLN A 73 12.62 -13.31 -6.33
N PRO A 74 12.20 -12.97 -5.10
CA PRO A 74 12.67 -11.77 -4.41
C PRO A 74 14.18 -11.86 -4.14
N CYS A 75 14.90 -10.74 -4.25
CA CYS A 75 16.34 -10.68 -4.00
C CYS A 75 16.74 -10.87 -2.53
N GLN A 76 15.80 -10.70 -1.59
CA GLN A 76 16.01 -10.84 -0.14
C GLN A 76 17.02 -9.85 0.48
N GLN A 77 17.45 -8.83 -0.27
CA GLN A 77 18.46 -7.86 0.18
C GLN A 77 18.00 -6.39 0.11
N CYS A 78 16.93 -6.08 -0.62
CA CYS A 78 16.40 -4.71 -0.68
C CYS A 78 15.47 -4.42 0.51
N ASP A 79 15.32 -3.14 0.87
CA ASP A 79 14.47 -2.70 2.01
C ASP A 79 13.05 -3.27 1.94
N ALA A 80 12.44 -3.29 0.75
CA ALA A 80 11.11 -3.86 0.59
C ALA A 80 11.02 -5.38 0.85
N CYS A 81 12.11 -6.13 0.63
CA CYS A 81 12.16 -7.54 1.03
C CYS A 81 12.25 -7.67 2.54
N THR A 82 13.16 -6.91 3.18
CA THR A 82 13.35 -6.91 4.64
C THR A 82 12.06 -6.55 5.37
N LEU A 83 11.45 -5.40 5.04
CA LEU A 83 10.19 -4.96 5.66
C LEU A 83 9.05 -5.96 5.48
N ARG A 84 8.99 -6.62 4.30
CA ARG A 84 7.98 -7.63 4.02
C ARG A 84 8.23 -8.89 4.86
N GLN A 85 9.47 -9.38 4.92
CA GLN A 85 9.85 -10.55 5.69
C GLN A 85 9.58 -10.33 7.19
N ASP A 86 10.01 -9.21 7.75
CA ASP A 86 9.80 -8.84 9.15
C ASP A 86 8.30 -8.82 9.48
N ALA A 87 7.47 -8.29 8.58
CA ALA A 87 6.03 -8.26 8.75
C ALA A 87 5.36 -9.64 8.72
N PHE A 88 5.90 -10.60 7.95
CA PHE A 88 5.41 -11.98 7.97
C PHE A 88 5.86 -12.72 9.24
N LEU A 89 7.09 -12.48 9.71
CA LEU A 89 7.61 -13.10 10.93
C LEU A 89 6.84 -12.61 12.17
N SER A 90 6.61 -11.31 12.28
CA SER A 90 5.96 -10.70 13.46
C SER A 90 4.54 -11.19 13.71
N ILE A 91 3.81 -11.62 12.68
CA ILE A 91 2.46 -12.18 12.82
C ILE A 91 2.46 -13.71 12.97
N SER A 92 3.55 -14.37 12.60
CA SER A 92 3.68 -15.83 12.70
C SER A 92 3.99 -16.27 14.12
N GLU A 93 4.62 -15.42 14.93
CA GLU A 93 4.88 -15.64 16.37
C GLU A 93 3.64 -15.44 17.26
N VAL A 94 2.50 -15.06 16.69
CA VAL A 94 1.24 -14.77 17.42
C VAL A 94 0.21 -15.91 17.25
N ASN A 95 0.63 -17.09 16.79
CA ASN A 95 -0.18 -18.32 16.75
C ASN A 95 0.44 -19.44 17.59
#